data_AF-A0A832L2Y1-F1
#
_entry.id   AF-A0A832L2Y1-F1
#
_cell.length_a   1.000
_cell.length_b   1.000
_cell.length_c   1.000
_cell.angle_alpha   90.00
_cell.angle_beta   90.00
_cell.angle_gamma   90.00
#
_symmetry.space_group_name_H-M   'P 1'
#
loop_
_entity.id
_entity.type
_entity.pdbx_description
1 polymer ?
#
loop_
_entity_poly.entity_id
_entity_poly.type
_entity_poly.pdbx_seq_one_letter_code
_entity_poly.pdbx_strand_id
1 'polypeptide(L)'
;MESLVKIYLRLLQETDAKMYRYLYRNIDWDENCIAIIGAKGVGKTTMLVQHVKTTFANKDEALFASLDNTWFANHTIFDLADEFYKFTTIPIGQKKSKTFTIAFQN
;
A
#
# COMPACT_ATOMS: atom_id res chain seq x y z
N MET A 1 3.80 -2.36 -14.40
CA MET A 1 3.15 -2.55 -13.08
C MET A 1 2.69 -3.98 -12.73
N GLU A 2 2.41 -4.88 -13.69
CA GLU A 2 1.72 -6.17 -13.42
C GLU A 2 2.34 -7.04 -12.32
N SER A 3 3.68 -7.12 -12.25
CA SER A 3 4.39 -7.86 -11.20
C SER A 3 4.11 -7.32 -9.79
N LEU A 4 4.00 -6.00 -9.64
CA LEU A 4 3.69 -5.33 -8.38
C LEU A 4 2.27 -5.66 -7.93
N VAL A 5 1.30 -5.55 -8.83
CA VAL A 5 -0.11 -5.86 -8.55
C VAL A 5 -0.27 -7.33 -8.15
N LYS A 6 0.41 -8.25 -8.83
CA LYS A 6 0.37 -9.67 -8.49
C LYS A 6 0.89 -9.95 -7.07
N ILE A 7 2.01 -9.32 -6.70
CA ILE A 7 2.56 -9.43 -5.33
C ILE A 7 1.60 -8.82 -4.32
N TYR A 8 1.06 -7.64 -4.60
CA TYR A 8 0.08 -6.96 -3.75
C TYR A 8 -1.16 -7.82 -3.47
N LEU A 9 -1.80 -8.33 -4.53
CA LEU A 9 -3.01 -9.16 -4.40
C LEU A 9 -2.73 -10.44 -3.60
N ARG A 10 -1.56 -11.04 -3.81
CA ARG A 10 -1.11 -12.20 -3.04
C ARG A 10 -0.96 -11.85 -1.56
N LEU A 11 -0.26 -10.76 -1.23
CA LEU A 11 -0.07 -10.31 0.14
C LEU A 11 -1.42 -9.98 0.83
N LEU A 12 -2.35 -9.37 0.11
CA LEU A 12 -3.70 -9.12 0.63
C LEU A 12 -4.45 -10.42 0.95
N GLN A 13 -4.32 -11.45 0.11
CA GLN A 13 -4.96 -12.73 0.36
C GLN A 13 -4.35 -13.44 1.57
N GLU A 14 -3.02 -13.47 1.67
CA GLU A 14 -2.27 -14.15 2.73
C GLU A 14 -2.35 -13.44 4.09
N THR A 15 -2.55 -12.12 4.10
CA THR A 15 -2.56 -11.33 5.34
C THR A 15 -3.86 -11.52 6.11
N ASP A 16 -3.78 -12.10 7.32
CA ASP A 16 -4.92 -12.14 8.24
C ASP A 16 -5.15 -10.75 8.87
N ALA A 17 -6.41 -10.30 8.97
CA ALA A 17 -6.81 -9.02 9.55
C ALA A 17 -7.51 -9.18 10.91
N LYS A 18 -7.49 -10.37 11.51
CA LYS A 18 -8.14 -10.65 12.82
C LYS A 18 -7.45 -9.98 14.00
N MET A 19 -6.15 -9.70 13.92
CA MET A 19 -5.37 -9.11 15.02
C MET A 19 -4.50 -7.96 14.52
N TYR A 20 -4.60 -6.83 15.20
CA TYR A 20 -3.77 -5.65 14.97
C TYR A 20 -2.68 -5.52 16.03
N ARG A 21 -1.53 -5.00 15.62
CA ARG A 21 -0.44 -4.61 16.54
C ARG A 21 -0.88 -3.42 17.40
N TYR A 22 -0.31 -3.27 18.59
CA TYR A 22 -0.61 -2.16 19.51
C TYR A 22 -0.49 -0.79 18.82
N LEU A 23 0.52 -0.62 17.96
CA LEU A 23 0.81 0.63 17.27
C LEU A 23 -0.26 0.99 16.23
N TYR A 24 -1.00 0.01 15.69
CA TYR A 24 -1.97 0.23 14.62
C TYR A 24 -3.05 1.25 15.01
N ARG A 25 -3.50 1.22 16.27
CA ARG A 25 -4.55 2.12 16.78
C ARG A 25 -4.04 3.52 17.09
N ASN A 26 -2.72 3.69 17.18
CA ASN A 26 -2.08 4.97 17.51
C ASN A 26 -1.60 5.72 16.26
N ILE A 27 -1.67 5.08 15.09
CA ILE A 27 -1.35 5.71 13.81
C ILE A 27 -2.59 6.46 13.32
N ASP A 28 -2.40 7.73 12.96
CA ASP A 28 -3.39 8.47 12.21
C ASP A 28 -3.33 8.03 10.74
N TRP A 29 -4.35 7.30 10.30
CA TRP A 29 -4.42 6.75 8.95
C TRP A 29 -5.04 7.70 7.92
N ASP A 30 -5.55 8.85 8.34
CA ASP A 30 -6.11 9.88 7.44
C ASP A 30 -5.01 10.76 6.81
N GLU A 31 -3.79 10.65 7.31
CA GLU A 31 -2.63 11.38 6.78
C GLU A 31 -2.25 10.93 5.36
N ASN A 32 -1.89 11.89 4.51
CA ASN A 32 -1.56 11.63 3.10
C ASN A 32 -0.26 10.82 2.93
N CYS A 33 0.64 10.88 3.91
CA CYS A 33 1.91 10.16 3.89
C CYS A 33 2.26 9.69 5.30
N ILE A 34 2.38 8.37 5.46
CA ILE A 34 2.72 7.74 6.74
C ILE A 34 3.96 6.90 6.54
N ALA A 35 4.98 7.15 7.35
CA ALA A 35 6.20 6.34 7.39
C ALA A 35 6.24 5.54 8.69
N ILE A 36 6.35 4.20 8.58
CA ILE A 36 6.52 3.31 9.74
C ILE A 36 7.98 2.86 9.80
N ILE A 37 8.70 3.31 10.81
CA ILE A 37 10.12 2.99 11.02
C ILE A 37 10.26 2.07 12.25
N GLY A 38 11.12 1.06 12.16
CA GLY A 38 11.37 0.14 13.26
C GLY A 38 12.24 -1.05 12.86
N ALA A 39 12.57 -1.92 13.81
CA ALA A 39 13.45 -3.06 13.59
C ALA A 39 12.91 -4.04 12.52
N LYS A 40 13.80 -4.85 11.93
CA LYS A 40 13.42 -5.92 10.99
C LYS A 40 12.57 -6.97 11.71
N GLY A 41 11.52 -7.47 11.06
CA GLY A 41 10.66 -8.53 11.61
C GLY A 41 9.55 -8.08 12.58
N VAL A 42 9.42 -6.79 12.90
CA VAL A 42 8.36 -6.30 13.81
C VAL A 42 6.95 -6.26 13.19
N GLY A 43 6.82 -6.58 11.89
CA GLY A 43 5.53 -6.66 11.20
C GLY A 43 5.06 -5.36 10.53
N LYS A 44 5.98 -4.45 10.18
CA LYS A 44 5.65 -3.18 9.48
C LYS A 44 4.86 -3.42 8.19
N THR A 45 5.40 -4.28 7.32
CA THR A 45 4.77 -4.66 6.05
C THR A 45 3.38 -5.26 6.29
N THR A 46 3.27 -6.16 7.28
CA THR A 46 1.99 -6.76 7.65
C THR A 46 0.98 -5.70 8.08
N MET A 47 1.37 -4.73 8.91
CA MET A 47 0.47 -3.65 9.35
C MET A 47 -0.05 -2.81 8.18
N LEU A 48 0.83 -2.48 7.22
CA LEU A 48 0.45 -1.69 6.05
C LEU A 48 -0.52 -2.45 5.14
N VAL A 49 -0.24 -3.73 4.86
CA VAL A 49 -1.13 -4.59 4.06
C VAL A 49 -2.45 -4.84 4.78
N GLN A 50 -2.43 -5.04 6.10
CA GLN A 50 -3.64 -5.14 6.93
C GLN A 50 -4.49 -3.87 6.83
N HIS A 51 -3.88 -2.70 6.93
CA HIS A 51 -4.58 -1.42 6.80
C HIS A 51 -5.26 -1.28 5.44
N VAL A 52 -4.55 -1.58 4.35
CA VAL A 52 -5.13 -1.52 3.00
C VAL A 52 -6.31 -2.49 2.89
N LYS A 53 -6.16 -3.72 3.39
CA LYS A 53 -7.20 -4.75 3.35
C LYS A 53 -8.49 -4.37 4.08
N THR A 54 -8.38 -3.60 5.16
CA THR A 54 -9.52 -3.28 6.03
C THR A 54 -10.16 -1.94 5.70
N THR A 55 -9.41 -1.04 5.08
CA THR A 55 -9.87 0.31 4.73
C THR A 55 -10.52 0.35 3.35
N PHE A 56 -9.94 -0.36 2.37
CA PHE A 56 -10.42 -0.33 0.99
C PHE A 56 -11.26 -1.57 0.67
N ALA A 57 -12.54 -1.36 0.37
CA ALA A 57 -13.43 -2.43 -0.07
C ALA A 57 -13.08 -2.90 -1.48
N ASN A 58 -12.67 -1.97 -2.35
CA ASN A 58 -12.15 -2.28 -3.66
C ASN A 58 -10.62 -2.32 -3.62
N LYS A 59 -10.03 -3.42 -4.09
CA LYS A 59 -8.58 -3.62 -4.09
C LYS A 59 -7.85 -2.73 -5.08
N ASP A 60 -8.57 -2.18 -6.06
CA ASP A 60 -8.00 -1.30 -7.09
C ASP A 60 -7.83 0.15 -6.59
N GLU A 61 -8.41 0.51 -5.44
CA GLU A 61 -8.29 1.85 -4.84
C GLU A 61 -6.94 2.08 -4.14
N ALA A 62 -6.19 1.00 -3.89
CA ALA A 62 -4.90 1.06 -3.21
C ALA A 62 -3.90 0.10 -3.86
N LEU A 63 -2.62 0.41 -3.73
CA LEU A 63 -1.54 -0.43 -4.22
C LEU A 63 -0.42 -0.48 -3.18
N PHE A 64 0.00 -1.70 -2.84
CA PHE A 64 1.23 -1.92 -2.11
C PHE A 64 2.33 -2.29 -3.11
N ALA A 65 3.44 -1.56 -3.12
CA ALA A 65 4.60 -1.88 -3.92
C ALA A 65 5.85 -1.95 -3.04
N SER A 66 6.65 -3.00 -3.22
CA SER A 66 8.00 -3.04 -2.65
C SER A 66 8.96 -2.36 -3.62
N LEU A 67 9.76 -1.42 -3.13
CA LEU A 67 10.78 -0.72 -3.90
C LEU A 67 11.93 -1.64 -4.33
N ASP A 68 12.05 -2.82 -3.71
CA ASP A 68 13.05 -3.83 -4.09
C ASP A 68 12.67 -4.61 -5.35
N ASN A 69 11.51 -4.36 -5.94
CA ASN A 69 11.06 -5.06 -7.14
C ASN A 69 11.84 -4.63 -8.39
N THR A 70 12.19 -5.59 -9.25
CA THR A 70 12.88 -5.35 -10.54
C THR A 70 12.15 -4.34 -11.44
N TRP A 71 10.85 -4.15 -11.28
CA TRP A 71 10.11 -3.11 -12.00
C TRP A 71 10.69 -1.70 -11.79
N PHE A 72 11.19 -1.40 -10.59
CA PHE A 72 11.83 -0.12 -10.25
C PHE A 72 13.26 0.03 -10.80
N ALA A 73 13.83 -0.99 -11.46
CA ALA A 73 15.13 -0.85 -12.11
C ALA A 73 15.12 0.16 -13.26
N ASN A 74 13.97 0.25 -13.96
CA ASN A 74 13.80 1.12 -15.13
C ASN A 74 12.66 2.14 -14.95
N HIS A 75 11.98 2.15 -13.81
CA HIS A 75 10.84 3.02 -13.54
C HIS A 75 10.97 3.67 -12.16
N THR A 76 10.53 4.91 -12.07
CA THR A 76 10.54 5.68 -10.83
C THR A 76 9.23 5.49 -10.05
N ILE A 77 9.23 5.93 -8.79
CA ILE A 77 8.00 6.01 -7.97
C ILE A 77 6.96 6.93 -8.63
N PHE A 78 7.41 7.98 -9.33
CA PHE A 78 6.51 8.87 -10.08
C PHE A 78 5.84 8.15 -11.25
N ASP A 79 6.60 7.32 -11.99
CA ASP A 79 6.05 6.52 -13.07
C ASP A 79 5.00 5.52 -12.54
N LEU A 80 5.24 4.95 -11.36
CA LEU A 80 4.27 4.08 -10.71
C LEU A 80 2.98 4.83 -10.39
N ALA A 81 3.08 6.04 -9.85
CA ALA A 81 1.93 6.86 -9.49
C ALA A 81 1.11 7.26 -10.73
N ASP A 82 1.77 7.63 -11.83
CA ASP A 82 1.10 7.97 -13.09
C ASP A 82 0.43 6.75 -13.73
N GLU A 83 1.12 5.61 -13.80
CA GLU A 83 0.55 4.35 -14.30
C GLU A 83 -0.63 3.91 -13.41
N PHE A 84 -0.54 4.06 -12.08
CA PHE A 84 -1.60 3.67 -11.14
C PHE A 84 -2.83 4.57 -11.30
N TYR A 85 -2.62 5.87 -11.46
CA TYR A 85 -3.71 6.81 -11.69
C TYR A 85 -4.48 6.51 -12.98
N LYS A 86 -3.78 6.07 -14.04
CA LYS A 86 -4.40 5.65 -15.31
C LYS A 86 -5.12 4.32 -15.19
N PHE A 87 -4.58 3.39 -14.41
CA PHE A 87 -5.14 2.05 -14.22
C PHE A 87 -6.43 2.07 -13.42
N THR A 88 -6.49 2.83 -12.32
CA THR A 88 -7.71 2.93 -11.52
C THR A 88 -8.70 3.85 -12.25
N THR A 89 -9.64 3.26 -12.99
CA THR A 89 -10.77 3.98 -13.61
C THR A 89 -11.68 4.51 -12.49
N ILE A 90 -11.34 5.67 -11.94
CA ILE A 90 -12.11 6.34 -10.91
C ILE A 90 -12.96 7.40 -11.62
N PRO A 91 -14.31 7.35 -11.52
CA PRO A 91 -15.14 8.43 -12.04
C PRO A 91 -14.74 9.74 -11.36
N ILE A 92 -14.54 10.79 -12.16
CA ILE A 92 -13.93 12.10 -11.85
C ILE A 92 -14.65 12.90 -10.71
N GLY A 93 -15.64 12.32 -10.03
CA GLY A 93 -16.47 12.99 -9.01
C GLY A 93 -16.25 12.60 -7.54
N GLN A 94 -15.45 11.59 -7.22
CA GLN A 94 -15.21 11.17 -5.82
C GLN A 94 -13.80 11.58 -5.38
N LYS A 95 -13.67 12.84 -4.97
CA LYS A 95 -12.47 13.41 -4.34
C LYS A 95 -12.34 12.86 -2.92
N LYS A 96 -12.06 11.57 -2.76
CA LYS A 96 -11.58 11.01 -1.49
C LYS A 96 -10.05 11.05 -1.52
N SER A 97 -9.48 11.58 -0.45
CA SER A 97 -8.03 11.69 -0.25
C SER A 97 -7.38 10.34 -0.56
N LYS A 98 -6.54 10.28 -1.59
CA LYS A 98 -5.92 9.03 -2.04
C LYS A 98 -4.64 8.84 -1.23
N THR A 99 -4.71 8.07 -0.16
CA THR A 99 -3.54 7.71 0.65
C THR A 99 -2.64 6.77 -0.14
N PHE A 100 -1.50 7.27 -0.62
CA PHE A 100 -0.47 6.48 -1.28
C PHE A 100 0.53 6.01 -0.22
N THR A 101 0.31 4.80 0.30
CA THR A 101 1.12 4.28 1.41
C THR A 101 2.36 3.55 0.89
N ILE A 102 3.50 4.23 0.88
CA ILE A 102 4.80 3.66 0.52
C ILE A 102 5.43 3.00 1.76
N ALA A 103 5.69 1.70 1.69
CA ALA A 103 6.42 0.98 2.73
C ALA A 103 7.93 1.02 2.44
N PHE A 104 8.69 1.78 3.23
CA PHE A 104 10.14 1.68 3.21
C PHE A 104 10.60 0.49 4.06
N GLN A 105 11.25 -0.47 3.41
CA GLN A 105 11.96 -1.55 4.09
C GLN A 105 13.43 -1.18 4.14
N ASN A 106 13.99 -1.07 5.35
CA ASN A 106 15.43 -1.05 5.61
C ASN A 106 15.84 -2.47 6.04
#